data_AF-A0A8J3HIJ5-F1
#
_entry.id   AF-A0A8J3HIJ5-F1
#
_cell.length_a   1.000
_cell.length_b   1.000
_cell.length_c   1.000
_cell.angle_alpha   90.00
_cell.angle_beta   90.00
_cell.angle_gamma   90.00
#
_symmetry.space_group_name_H-M   'P 1'
#
loop_
_entity.id
_entity.type
_entity.pdbx_description
1 polymer ?
#
loop_
_entity_poly.entity_id
_entity_poly.type
_entity_poly.pdbx_seq_one_letter_code
_entity_poly.pdbx_strand_id
1 'polypeptide(L)'
;MSFFNAAGRNERKLQRLQDQANDHATRAMALLRAGRPLEAIRPSQQAIETILHLRQLEPDNQEHLAQLAGKLYNHAAMLDHAGRGAEAVAVARRALESYLELSGGEVDPQAAALDRVIPRGAFSAGSAVPDLAAAAAMTADARSRLALMLAKWGGPAVAAEARQLAVAAVDTYQQLKEIGAADSEDFLRVVTRYDQVCRLLEAQE
;
A
#
# COMPACT_ATOMS: atom_id res chain seq x y z
N MET A 1 15.76 36.29 21.39
CA MET A 1 16.27 35.56 20.20
C MET A 1 16.34 34.04 20.44
N SER A 2 15.27 33.35 20.86
CA SER A 2 15.34 31.91 21.21
C SER A 2 14.34 30.98 20.49
N PHE A 3 13.30 31.52 19.83
CA PHE A 3 12.26 30.72 19.20
C PHE A 3 12.65 30.15 17.82
N PHE A 4 13.47 30.88 17.05
CA PHE A 4 13.92 30.46 15.72
C PHE A 4 14.83 29.21 15.73
N ASN A 5 15.51 28.93 16.85
CA ASN A 5 16.44 27.79 16.97
C ASN A 5 15.70 26.46 17.33
N ALA A 6 14.51 26.54 17.96
CA ALA A 6 13.75 25.34 18.30
C ALA A 6 13.03 24.73 17.08
N ALA A 7 12.39 25.56 16.26
CA ALA A 7 11.68 25.14 15.04
C ALA A 7 12.62 24.42 14.05
N GLY A 8 13.76 25.03 13.72
CA GLY A 8 14.74 24.42 12.80
C GLY A 8 15.41 23.15 13.34
N ARG A 9 15.44 22.94 14.67
CA ARG A 9 15.91 21.66 15.26
C ARG A 9 14.86 20.56 15.12
N ASN A 10 13.58 20.89 15.20
CA ASN A 10 12.48 19.95 15.02
C ASN A 10 12.35 19.52 13.55
N GLU A 11 12.40 20.46 12.61
CA GLU A 11 12.38 20.16 11.17
C GLU A 11 13.53 19.22 10.76
N ARG A 12 14.76 19.50 11.23
CA ARG A 12 15.91 18.63 10.99
C ARG A 12 15.73 17.24 11.62
N LYS A 13 15.04 17.13 12.76
CA LYS A 13 14.77 15.84 13.39
C LYS A 13 13.76 15.04 12.56
N LEU A 14 12.68 15.68 12.10
CA LEU A 14 11.68 15.06 11.24
C LEU A 14 12.30 14.60 9.91
N GLN A 15 13.13 15.44 9.29
CA GLN A 15 13.83 15.07 8.06
C GLN A 15 14.73 13.85 8.26
N ARG A 16 15.51 13.79 9.34
CA ARG A 16 16.36 12.60 9.61
C ARG A 16 15.55 11.32 9.81
N LEU A 17 14.41 11.41 10.50
CA LEU A 17 13.51 10.26 10.65
C LEU A 17 12.94 9.84 9.29
N GLN A 18 12.60 10.81 8.44
CA GLN A 18 12.11 10.56 7.10
C GLN A 18 13.17 9.85 6.23
N ASP A 19 14.40 10.35 6.24
CA ASP A 19 15.53 9.74 5.54
C ASP A 19 15.79 8.32 6.05
N GLN A 20 15.81 8.14 7.38
CA GLN A 20 15.98 6.83 8.01
C GLN A 20 14.89 5.84 7.61
N ALA A 21 13.62 6.27 7.56
CA ALA A 21 12.51 5.42 7.12
C ALA A 21 12.65 5.00 5.64
N ASN A 22 13.24 5.85 4.80
CA ASN A 22 13.45 5.60 3.38
C ASN A 22 14.66 4.71 3.13
N ASP A 23 15.75 4.90 3.87
CA ASP A 23 16.94 4.03 3.82
C ASP A 23 16.60 2.59 4.20
N HIS A 24 15.86 2.42 5.29
CA HIS A 24 15.38 1.11 5.73
C HIS A 24 14.50 0.43 4.68
N ALA A 25 13.55 1.17 4.08
CA ALA A 25 12.67 0.65 3.04
C ALA A 25 13.47 0.27 1.77
N THR A 26 14.43 1.11 1.37
CA THR A 26 15.30 0.87 0.21
C THR A 26 16.14 -0.38 0.41
N ARG A 27 16.74 -0.54 1.59
CA ARG A 27 17.50 -1.74 1.96
C ARG A 27 16.63 -3.00 1.93
N ALA A 28 15.41 -2.93 2.48
CA ALA A 28 14.48 -4.05 2.46
C ALA A 28 14.11 -4.46 1.03
N MET A 29 13.83 -3.50 0.15
CA MET A 29 13.54 -3.76 -1.25
C MET A 29 14.74 -4.35 -2.00
N ALA A 30 15.96 -3.89 -1.72
CA ALA A 30 17.17 -4.46 -2.31
C ALA A 30 17.37 -5.94 -1.90
N LEU A 31 17.14 -6.27 -0.64
CA LEU A 31 17.21 -7.65 -0.14
C LEU A 31 16.13 -8.53 -0.78
N LEU A 32 14.91 -8.01 -0.91
CA LEU A 32 13.82 -8.73 -1.57
C LEU A 32 14.15 -9.04 -3.04
N ARG A 33 14.65 -8.04 -3.79
CA ARG A 33 15.07 -8.20 -5.19
C ARG A 33 16.26 -9.16 -5.34
N ALA A 34 17.11 -9.26 -4.32
CA ALA A 34 18.20 -10.22 -4.26
C ALA A 34 17.75 -11.64 -3.83
N GLY A 35 16.44 -11.89 -3.71
CA GLY A 35 15.91 -13.20 -3.33
C GLY A 35 16.11 -13.55 -1.85
N ARG A 36 16.26 -12.54 -0.98
CA ARG A 36 16.52 -12.70 0.47
C ARG A 36 15.36 -12.16 1.32
N PRO A 37 14.14 -12.71 1.18
CA PRO A 37 12.94 -12.14 1.82
C PRO A 37 12.99 -12.16 3.34
N LEU A 38 13.54 -13.21 3.97
CA LEU A 38 13.70 -13.28 5.42
C LEU A 38 14.56 -12.14 5.98
N GLU A 39 15.64 -11.78 5.28
CA GLU A 39 16.53 -10.71 5.69
C GLU A 39 15.93 -9.32 5.44
N ALA A 40 14.98 -9.20 4.50
CA ALA A 40 14.25 -7.98 4.20
C ALA A 40 13.22 -7.61 5.28
N ILE A 41 12.76 -8.57 6.10
CA ILE A 41 11.75 -8.36 7.15
C ILE A 41 12.21 -7.34 8.19
N ARG A 42 13.43 -7.47 8.70
CA ARG A 42 13.93 -6.55 9.74
C ARG A 42 14.02 -5.10 9.27
N PRO A 43 14.67 -4.76 8.15
CA PRO A 43 14.72 -3.38 7.68
C PRO A 43 13.33 -2.85 7.28
N SER A 44 12.43 -3.66 6.71
CA SER A 44 11.06 -3.19 6.43
C SER A 44 10.27 -2.88 7.71
N GLN A 45 10.42 -3.70 8.75
CA GLN A 45 9.85 -3.42 10.07
C GLN A 45 10.39 -2.12 10.67
N GLN A 46 11.70 -1.87 10.58
CA GLN A 46 12.31 -0.62 11.04
C GLN A 46 11.79 0.61 10.27
N ALA A 47 11.52 0.45 8.97
CA ALA A 47 10.90 1.50 8.17
C ALA A 47 9.47 1.83 8.65
N ILE A 48 8.68 0.81 9.01
CA ILE A 48 7.33 0.95 9.55
C ILE A 48 7.36 1.63 10.93
N GLU A 49 8.25 1.21 11.82
CA GLU A 49 8.40 1.81 13.15
C GLU A 49 8.77 3.30 13.06
N THR A 50 9.67 3.63 12.14
CA THR A 50 10.12 5.02 11.93
C THR A 50 9.00 5.90 11.38
N ILE A 51 8.21 5.42 10.40
CA ILE A 51 7.10 6.20 9.86
C ILE A 51 5.93 6.31 10.86
N LEU A 52 5.70 5.30 11.70
CA LEU A 52 4.73 5.39 12.80
C LEU A 52 5.16 6.44 13.82
N HIS A 53 6.46 6.55 14.12
CA HIS A 53 6.97 7.63 14.97
C HIS A 53 6.76 9.01 14.33
N LEU A 54 6.99 9.14 13.02
CA LEU A 54 6.67 10.39 12.29
C LEU A 54 5.19 10.73 12.38
N ARG A 55 4.27 9.76 12.21
CA ARG A 55 2.83 9.99 12.40
C ARG A 55 2.46 10.40 13.82
N GLN A 56 3.16 9.93 14.85
CA GLN A 56 2.92 10.39 16.21
C GLN A 56 3.34 11.85 16.42
N LEU A 57 4.38 12.29 15.71
CA LEU A 57 4.85 13.69 15.76
C LEU A 57 3.99 14.61 14.89
N GLU A 58 3.47 14.10 13.77
CA GLU A 58 2.64 14.81 12.80
C GLU A 58 1.41 13.95 12.41
N PRO A 59 0.39 13.87 13.27
CA PRO A 59 -0.75 12.96 13.08
C PRO A 59 -1.62 13.27 11.86
N ASP A 60 -1.72 14.55 11.51
CA ASP A 60 -2.55 15.04 10.40
C ASP A 60 -1.83 14.97 9.04
N ASN A 61 -0.56 14.55 9.01
CA ASN A 61 0.22 14.50 7.79
C ASN A 61 -0.15 13.24 6.96
N GLN A 62 -0.90 13.47 5.89
CA GLN A 62 -1.34 12.44 4.95
C GLN A 62 -0.19 11.76 4.19
N GLU A 63 0.96 12.43 4.03
CA GLU A 63 2.13 11.82 3.40
C GLU A 63 2.68 10.68 4.25
N HIS A 64 2.67 10.83 5.57
CA HIS A 64 3.13 9.77 6.48
C HIS A 64 2.18 8.57 6.47
N LEU A 65 0.87 8.79 6.30
CA LEU A 65 -0.10 7.73 6.10
C LEU A 65 0.12 7.00 4.76
N ALA A 66 0.35 7.75 3.67
CA ALA A 66 0.66 7.19 2.35
C ALA A 66 1.93 6.32 2.37
N GLN A 67 2.97 6.82 3.01
CA GLN A 67 4.20 6.08 3.21
C GLN A 67 4.02 4.85 4.10
N LEU A 68 3.22 4.93 5.17
CA LEU A 68 2.90 3.78 6.01
C LEU A 68 2.19 2.69 5.22
N ALA A 69 1.17 3.04 4.44
CA ALA A 69 0.43 2.09 3.61
C ALA A 69 1.37 1.35 2.63
N GLY A 70 2.23 2.09 1.92
CA GLY A 70 3.22 1.49 1.00
C GLY A 70 4.26 0.62 1.71
N LYS A 71 4.75 1.02 2.88
CA LYS A 71 5.70 0.22 3.67
C LYS A 71 5.06 -1.07 4.20
N LEU A 72 3.81 -1.03 4.69
CA LEU A 72 3.04 -2.21 5.10
C LEU A 72 2.78 -3.14 3.92
N TYR A 73 2.36 -2.61 2.79
CA TYR A 73 2.10 -3.37 1.56
C TYR A 73 3.33 -4.17 1.12
N ASN A 74 4.51 -3.53 1.13
CA ASN A 74 5.77 -4.18 0.79
C ASN A 74 6.22 -5.18 1.86
N HIS A 75 6.04 -4.86 3.15
CA HIS A 75 6.35 -5.77 4.24
C HIS A 75 5.52 -7.06 4.17
N ALA A 76 4.23 -6.97 3.82
CA ALA A 76 3.39 -8.14 3.60
C ALA A 76 3.94 -9.07 2.50
N ALA A 77 4.45 -8.52 1.38
CA ALA A 77 5.11 -9.34 0.36
C ALA A 77 6.39 -10.03 0.88
N MET A 78 7.18 -9.32 1.68
CA MET A 78 8.40 -9.90 2.25
C MET A 78 8.07 -11.06 3.19
N LEU A 79 7.01 -10.92 4.00
CA LEU A 79 6.50 -11.99 4.86
C LEU A 79 5.96 -13.17 4.05
N ASP A 80 5.20 -12.92 2.98
CA ASP A 80 4.67 -13.98 2.12
C ASP A 80 5.78 -14.77 1.42
N HIS A 81 6.77 -14.09 0.83
CA HIS A 81 7.93 -14.73 0.22
C HIS A 81 8.82 -15.47 1.24
N ALA A 82 8.79 -15.06 2.51
CA ALA A 82 9.46 -15.74 3.61
C ALA A 82 8.65 -16.92 4.19
N GLY A 83 7.45 -17.21 3.68
CA GLY A 83 6.58 -18.28 4.17
C GLY A 83 5.87 -17.95 5.50
N ARG A 84 5.87 -16.69 5.94
CA ARG A 84 5.22 -16.24 7.19
C ARG A 84 3.77 -15.84 6.93
N GLY A 85 2.97 -16.80 6.46
CA GLY A 85 1.62 -16.57 5.90
C GLY A 85 0.64 -15.81 6.80
N ALA A 86 0.49 -16.24 8.06
CA ALA A 86 -0.44 -15.61 8.99
C ALA A 86 -0.09 -14.13 9.25
N GLU A 87 1.20 -13.81 9.35
CA GLU A 87 1.67 -12.43 9.52
C GLU A 87 1.51 -11.63 8.24
N ALA A 88 1.76 -12.23 7.08
CA ALA A 88 1.56 -11.59 5.79
C ALA A 88 0.10 -11.14 5.61
N VAL A 89 -0.88 -12.01 5.91
CA VAL A 89 -2.31 -11.69 5.87
C VAL A 89 -2.65 -10.53 6.81
N ALA A 90 -2.17 -10.58 8.06
CA ALA A 90 -2.44 -9.52 9.04
C ALA A 90 -1.88 -8.16 8.59
N VAL A 91 -0.66 -8.13 8.07
CA VAL A 91 -0.03 -6.90 7.58
C VAL A 91 -0.69 -6.40 6.29
N ALA A 92 -1.08 -7.30 5.38
CA ALA A 92 -1.78 -6.93 4.16
C ALA A 92 -3.15 -6.29 4.45
N ARG A 93 -3.87 -6.78 5.47
CA ARG A 93 -5.12 -6.16 5.91
C ARG A 93 -4.90 -4.74 6.41
N ARG A 94 -3.87 -4.51 7.24
CA ARG A 94 -3.48 -3.17 7.71
C ARG A 94 -3.06 -2.23 6.57
N ALA A 95 -2.40 -2.77 5.55
CA ALA A 95 -2.05 -2.00 4.35
C ALA A 95 -3.31 -1.54 3.60
N LEU A 96 -4.26 -2.46 3.40
CA LEU A 96 -5.56 -2.15 2.77
C LEU A 96 -6.34 -1.11 3.58
N GLU A 97 -6.41 -1.26 4.91
CA GLU A 97 -7.05 -0.29 5.80
C GLU A 97 -6.42 1.11 5.67
N SER A 98 -5.08 1.18 5.62
CA SER A 98 -4.37 2.46 5.47
C SER A 98 -4.63 3.10 4.10
N TYR A 99 -4.73 2.30 3.03
CA TYR A 99 -5.09 2.80 1.70
C TYR A 99 -6.54 3.27 1.62
N LEU A 100 -7.46 2.59 2.28
CA LEU A 100 -8.86 3.04 2.41
C LEU A 100 -8.95 4.35 3.21
N GLU A 101 -8.15 4.52 4.26
CA GLU A 101 -8.09 5.78 5.03
C GLU A 101 -7.63 6.95 4.14
N LEU A 102 -6.57 6.76 3.35
CA LEU A 102 -6.07 7.78 2.41
C LEU A 102 -7.10 8.22 1.39
N SER A 103 -7.95 7.28 1.00
CA SER A 103 -8.93 7.52 -0.05
C SER A 103 -10.29 7.97 0.49
N GLY A 104 -10.40 8.20 1.81
CA GLY A 104 -11.65 8.59 2.46
C GLY A 104 -12.70 7.47 2.51
N GLY A 105 -12.29 6.21 2.33
CA GLY A 105 -13.15 5.04 2.27
C GLY A 105 -13.12 4.34 0.90
N GLU A 106 -14.23 3.72 0.51
CA GLU A 106 -14.36 3.16 -0.84
C GLU A 106 -14.33 4.28 -1.90
N VAL A 107 -13.37 4.18 -2.81
CA VAL A 107 -13.25 5.11 -3.93
C VAL A 107 -14.12 4.65 -5.07
N ASP A 108 -15.00 5.54 -5.54
CA ASP A 108 -15.63 5.42 -6.85
C ASP A 108 -14.61 5.85 -7.94
N PRO A 109 -14.18 4.95 -8.83
CA PRO A 109 -13.25 5.28 -9.91
C PRO A 109 -13.77 6.36 -10.86
N GLN A 110 -15.09 6.49 -11.03
CA GLN A 110 -15.68 7.54 -11.87
C GLN A 110 -15.57 8.91 -11.20
N ALA A 111 -15.84 8.97 -9.89
CA ALA A 111 -15.59 10.18 -9.08
C ALA A 111 -14.09 10.55 -9.08
N ALA A 112 -13.19 9.56 -9.03
CA ALA A 112 -11.75 9.77 -9.15
C ALA A 112 -11.34 10.39 -10.50
N ALA A 113 -11.97 9.97 -11.59
CA ALA A 113 -11.78 10.55 -12.92
C ALA A 113 -12.16 12.03 -12.95
N LEU A 114 -13.27 12.39 -12.29
CA LEU A 114 -13.78 13.76 -12.27
C LEU A 114 -12.85 14.71 -11.51
N ASP A 115 -12.17 14.25 -10.45
CA ASP A 115 -11.17 15.06 -9.73
C ASP A 115 -9.94 15.36 -10.61
N ARG A 116 -9.62 14.50 -11.59
CA ARG A 116 -8.56 14.75 -12.58
C ARG A 116 -8.95 15.79 -13.65
N VAL A 117 -10.26 15.96 -13.90
CA VAL A 117 -10.82 16.89 -14.91
C VAL A 117 -11.11 18.26 -14.29
N ILE A 118 -11.40 18.34 -13.00
CA ILE A 118 -11.58 19.60 -12.28
C ILE A 118 -10.20 20.08 -11.79
N PRO A 119 -9.63 21.17 -12.33
CA PRO A 119 -8.44 21.74 -11.72
C PRO A 119 -8.86 22.34 -10.38
N ARG A 120 -8.63 21.61 -9.28
CA ARG A 120 -8.54 22.23 -7.96
C ARG A 120 -7.33 23.16 -8.01
N GLY A 121 -7.57 24.44 -7.77
CA GLY A 121 -6.56 25.48 -7.79
C GLY A 121 -5.28 25.04 -7.10
N ALA A 122 -4.19 25.07 -7.86
CA ALA A 122 -2.79 24.99 -7.43
C ALA A 122 -2.48 23.92 -6.35
N PHE A 123 -2.32 22.66 -6.76
CA PHE A 123 -1.44 21.74 -6.04
C PHE A 123 -0.20 21.44 -6.90
N SER A 124 0.96 21.69 -6.32
CA SER A 124 2.26 21.57 -6.98
C SER A 124 2.58 20.12 -7.33
N ALA A 125 3.18 19.90 -8.50
CA ALA A 125 4.02 18.74 -8.76
C ALA A 125 5.06 18.61 -7.64
N GLY A 126 4.83 17.68 -6.71
CA GLY A 126 5.66 17.51 -5.50
C GLY A 126 4.97 16.88 -4.29
N SER A 127 3.63 16.78 -4.24
CA SER A 127 2.91 16.11 -3.14
C SER A 127 3.21 14.60 -3.12
N ALA A 128 3.62 14.06 -1.97
CA ALA A 128 3.77 12.62 -1.78
C ALA A 128 2.44 11.90 -1.49
N VAL A 129 1.33 12.65 -1.33
CA VAL A 129 -0.02 12.09 -1.20
C VAL A 129 -0.57 11.73 -2.59
N PRO A 130 -1.06 10.49 -2.79
CA PRO A 130 -1.67 10.09 -4.06
C PRO A 130 -2.95 10.89 -4.33
N ASP A 131 -3.21 11.20 -5.60
CA ASP A 131 -4.53 11.69 -6.02
C ASP A 131 -5.60 10.58 -5.87
N LEU A 132 -6.87 10.92 -6.05
CA LEU A 132 -7.98 9.99 -5.82
C LEU A 132 -7.92 8.75 -6.73
N ALA A 133 -7.43 8.89 -7.98
CA ALA A 133 -7.32 7.79 -8.91
C ALA A 133 -6.13 6.87 -8.57
N ALA A 134 -5.00 7.46 -8.20
CA ALA A 134 -3.84 6.73 -7.68
C ALA A 134 -4.20 6.00 -6.38
N ALA A 135 -4.96 6.63 -5.49
CA ALA A 135 -5.45 6.00 -4.26
C ALA A 135 -6.40 4.82 -4.57
N ALA A 136 -7.31 4.96 -5.53
CA ALA A 136 -8.16 3.85 -5.99
C ALA A 136 -7.33 2.66 -6.53
N ALA A 137 -6.32 2.94 -7.36
CA ALA A 137 -5.43 1.92 -7.91
C ALA A 137 -4.63 1.21 -6.80
N MET A 138 -4.06 1.96 -5.87
CA MET A 138 -3.33 1.40 -4.72
C MET A 138 -4.22 0.55 -3.82
N THR A 139 -5.46 0.98 -3.55
CA THR A 139 -6.45 0.21 -2.81
C THR A 139 -6.81 -1.09 -3.53
N ALA A 140 -7.06 -1.04 -4.84
CA ALA A 140 -7.36 -2.23 -5.64
C ALA A 140 -6.19 -3.22 -5.65
N ASP A 141 -4.96 -2.73 -5.79
CA ASP A 141 -3.78 -3.59 -5.78
C ASP A 141 -3.52 -4.20 -4.39
N ALA A 142 -3.78 -3.46 -3.31
CA ALA A 142 -3.76 -3.98 -1.93
C ALA A 142 -4.84 -5.04 -1.70
N ARG A 143 -6.07 -4.84 -2.20
CA ARG A 143 -7.15 -5.86 -2.17
C ARG A 143 -6.72 -7.13 -2.89
N SER A 144 -6.18 -7.00 -4.11
CA SER A 144 -5.69 -8.12 -4.91
C SER A 144 -4.59 -8.92 -4.20
N ARG A 145 -3.66 -8.24 -3.52
CA ARG A 145 -2.61 -8.88 -2.73
C ARG A 145 -3.16 -9.59 -1.49
N LEU A 146 -4.05 -8.95 -0.74
CA LEU A 146 -4.70 -9.58 0.42
C LEU A 146 -5.50 -10.81 0.01
N ALA A 147 -6.24 -10.74 -1.09
CA ALA A 147 -6.98 -11.87 -1.66
C ALA A 147 -6.07 -13.06 -1.94
N LEU A 148 -4.92 -12.82 -2.60
CA LEU A 148 -3.94 -13.86 -2.88
C LEU A 148 -3.39 -14.50 -1.60
N MET A 149 -3.06 -13.68 -0.59
CA MET A 149 -2.53 -14.19 0.68
C MET A 149 -3.59 -14.98 1.47
N LEU A 150 -4.85 -14.54 1.47
CA LEU A 150 -5.96 -15.27 2.07
C LEU A 150 -6.18 -16.62 1.38
N ALA A 151 -6.19 -16.65 0.04
CA ALA A 151 -6.31 -17.89 -0.71
C ALA A 151 -5.15 -18.84 -0.43
N LYS A 152 -3.92 -18.33 -0.28
CA LYS A 152 -2.73 -19.14 -0.03
C LYS A 152 -2.61 -19.66 1.41
N TRP A 153 -3.02 -18.87 2.40
CA TRP A 153 -2.70 -19.12 3.81
C TRP A 153 -3.89 -19.20 4.77
N GLY A 154 -5.07 -18.72 4.36
CA GLY A 154 -6.22 -18.55 5.26
C GLY A 154 -7.18 -19.74 5.34
N GLY A 155 -7.07 -20.69 4.41
CA GLY A 155 -7.92 -21.89 4.36
C GLY A 155 -9.38 -21.60 3.97
N PRO A 156 -10.26 -22.62 4.02
CA PRO A 156 -11.60 -22.55 3.44
C PRO A 156 -12.52 -21.49 4.06
N ALA A 157 -12.34 -21.17 5.35
CA ALA A 157 -13.19 -20.23 6.07
C ALA A 157 -13.12 -18.79 5.51
N VAL A 158 -12.00 -18.42 4.88
CA VAL A 158 -11.81 -17.08 4.28
C VAL A 158 -11.87 -17.11 2.76
N ALA A 159 -12.22 -18.25 2.14
CA ALA A 159 -12.28 -18.39 0.69
C ALA A 159 -13.28 -17.40 0.06
N ALA A 160 -14.44 -17.19 0.70
CA ALA A 160 -15.43 -16.23 0.25
C ALA A 160 -14.89 -14.79 0.26
N GLU A 161 -14.19 -14.41 1.33
CA GLU A 161 -13.54 -13.09 1.45
C GLU A 161 -12.48 -12.91 0.36
N ALA A 162 -11.63 -13.93 0.14
CA ALA A 162 -10.60 -13.91 -0.89
C ALA A 162 -11.21 -13.69 -2.30
N ARG A 163 -12.32 -14.39 -2.63
CA ARG A 163 -13.02 -14.19 -3.91
C ARG A 163 -13.56 -12.77 -4.04
N GLN A 164 -14.24 -12.26 -3.01
CA GLN A 164 -14.83 -10.92 -3.02
C GLN A 164 -13.77 -9.84 -3.23
N LEU A 165 -12.65 -9.92 -2.51
CA LEU A 165 -11.54 -8.98 -2.65
C LEU A 165 -10.89 -9.05 -4.04
N ALA A 166 -10.73 -10.25 -4.60
CA ALA A 166 -10.14 -10.43 -5.93
C ALA A 166 -11.03 -9.85 -7.04
N VAL A 167 -12.34 -10.10 -6.99
CA VAL A 167 -13.32 -9.54 -7.94
C VAL A 167 -13.34 -8.02 -7.85
N ALA A 168 -13.48 -7.47 -6.64
CA ALA A 168 -13.52 -6.02 -6.44
C ALA A 168 -12.24 -5.31 -6.95
N ALA A 169 -11.08 -5.97 -6.81
CA ALA A 169 -9.83 -5.44 -7.34
C ALA A 169 -9.81 -5.38 -8.87
N VAL A 170 -10.27 -6.44 -9.55
CA VAL A 170 -10.37 -6.50 -11.01
C VAL A 170 -11.36 -5.45 -11.52
N ASP A 171 -12.54 -5.35 -10.91
CA ASP A 171 -13.58 -4.39 -11.30
C ASP A 171 -13.09 -2.95 -11.19
N THR A 172 -12.40 -2.61 -10.09
CA THR A 172 -11.83 -1.27 -9.89
C THR A 172 -10.82 -0.95 -10.98
N TYR A 173 -9.91 -1.89 -11.29
CA TYR A 173 -8.90 -1.67 -12.32
C TYR A 173 -9.47 -1.62 -13.75
N GLN A 174 -10.54 -2.39 -14.03
CA GLN A 174 -11.27 -2.31 -15.30
C GLN A 174 -11.87 -0.91 -15.48
N GLN A 175 -12.54 -0.38 -14.45
CA GLN A 175 -13.10 0.98 -14.48
C GLN A 175 -12.02 2.04 -14.64
N LEU A 176 -10.91 1.93 -13.89
CA LEU A 176 -9.77 2.86 -14.01
C LEU A 176 -9.15 2.83 -15.41
N LYS A 177 -9.08 1.66 -16.06
CA LYS A 177 -8.58 1.52 -17.43
C LYS A 177 -9.50 2.18 -18.44
N GLU A 178 -10.82 2.03 -18.30
CA GLU A 178 -11.83 2.62 -19.20
C GLU A 178 -11.76 4.16 -19.21
N ILE A 179 -11.42 4.77 -18.08
CA ILE A 179 -11.24 6.23 -17.96
C ILE A 179 -9.81 6.71 -18.21
N GLY A 180 -8.88 5.82 -18.59
CA GLY A 180 -7.47 6.16 -18.84
C GLY A 180 -6.66 6.56 -17.59
N ALA A 181 -7.09 6.09 -16.41
CA ALA A 181 -6.46 6.38 -15.12
C ALA A 181 -5.54 5.27 -14.60
N ALA A 182 -5.47 4.13 -15.29
CA ALA A 182 -4.56 3.03 -14.98
C ALA A 182 -3.91 2.46 -16.24
N ASP A 183 -2.65 2.03 -16.12
CA ASP A 183 -1.89 1.44 -17.20
C ASP A 183 -2.18 -0.07 -17.35
N SER A 184 -1.87 -0.60 -18.55
CA SER A 184 -2.13 -2.01 -18.87
C SER A 184 -1.32 -3.00 -18.02
N GLU A 185 -0.14 -2.60 -17.52
CA GLU A 185 0.70 -3.45 -16.68
C GLU A 185 0.10 -3.66 -15.29
N ASP A 186 -0.42 -2.59 -14.67
CA ASP A 186 -1.08 -2.69 -13.37
C ASP A 186 -2.32 -3.58 -13.44
N PHE A 187 -3.12 -3.41 -14.51
CA PHE A 187 -4.27 -4.27 -14.79
C PHE A 187 -3.86 -5.74 -14.93
N LEU A 188 -2.82 -6.02 -15.74
CA LEU A 188 -2.34 -7.39 -15.95
C LEU A 188 -1.85 -8.03 -14.65
N ARG A 189 -1.17 -7.27 -13.80
CA ARG A 189 -0.72 -7.74 -12.47
C ARG A 189 -1.90 -8.18 -11.60
N VAL A 190 -2.99 -7.41 -11.58
CA VAL A 190 -4.18 -7.74 -10.78
C VAL A 190 -4.93 -8.94 -11.34
N VAL A 191 -5.14 -9.01 -12.66
CA VAL A 191 -5.77 -10.18 -13.31
C VAL A 191 -4.94 -11.45 -13.06
N THR A 192 -3.61 -11.37 -13.14
CA THR A 192 -2.74 -12.52 -12.84
C THR A 192 -2.92 -13.02 -11.41
N ARG A 193 -3.06 -12.12 -10.43
CA ARG A 193 -3.34 -12.50 -9.04
C ARG A 193 -4.75 -13.06 -8.88
N TYR A 194 -5.75 -12.53 -9.59
CA TYR A 194 -7.10 -13.09 -9.61
C TYR A 194 -7.10 -14.55 -10.08
N ASP A 195 -6.43 -14.85 -11.20
CA ASP A 195 -6.32 -16.21 -11.72
C ASP A 195 -5.58 -17.15 -10.74
N GLN A 196 -4.61 -16.63 -9.98
CA GLN A 196 -3.96 -17.39 -8.91
C GLN A 196 -4.90 -17.66 -7.74
N VAL A 197 -5.71 -16.67 -7.33
CA VAL A 197 -6.72 -16.84 -6.28
C VAL A 197 -7.71 -17.93 -6.67
N CYS A 198 -8.29 -17.87 -7.87
CA CYS A 198 -9.25 -18.87 -8.33
C CYS A 198 -8.67 -20.28 -8.26
N ARG A 199 -7.48 -20.50 -8.83
CA ARG A 199 -6.81 -21.81 -8.79
C ARG A 199 -6.52 -22.32 -7.39
N LEU A 200 -6.10 -21.43 -6.47
CA LEU A 200 -5.80 -21.82 -5.09
C LEU A 200 -7.07 -22.22 -4.33
N LEU A 201 -8.18 -21.53 -4.58
CA LEU A 201 -9.44 -21.83 -3.92
C LEU A 201 -10.11 -23.07 -4.49
N GLU A 202 -10.04 -23.31 -5.80
CA GLU A 202 -10.50 -24.54 -6.43
C GLU A 202 -9.75 -25.77 -5.91
N ALA A 203 -8.46 -25.64 -5.61
CA ALA A 203 -7.67 -26.72 -5.02
C ALA A 203 -8.00 -27.01 -3.54
N GLN A 204 -8.84 -26.20 -2.89
CA GLN A 204 -9.26 -26.36 -1.49
C GLN A 204 -10.66 -26.95 -1.35
N GLU A 205 -11.40 -27.08 -2.45
CA GLU A 205 -12.72 -27.72 -2.54
C GLU A 205 -12.59 -29.25 -2.71
#